data_AF-A0A517V7I8-F1
#
_entry.id   AF-A0A517V7I8-F1
#
_cell.length_a   1.000
_cell.length_b   1.000
_cell.length_c   1.000
_cell.angle_alpha   90.00
_cell.angle_beta   90.00
_cell.angle_gamma   90.00
#
_symmetry.space_group_name_H-M   'P 1'
#
loop_
_entity.id
_entity.type
_entity.pdbx_description
1 polymer ?
#
loop_
_entity_poly.entity_id
_entity_poly.type
_entity_poly.pdbx_seq_one_letter_code
_entity_poly.pdbx_strand_id
1 'polypeptide(L)'
;MSENGKLKILRSCGSLMIILLVIYVMSFGPVLVFLEDQYGQVPRVYHARLEMFYAPVIGTLDRSDLFARFYTEYYELIRFRK
;
A
#
# COMPACT_ATOMS: atom_id res chain seq x y z
N MET A 1 -13.44 -9.37 -33.18
CA MET A 1 -13.91 -9.37 -31.78
C MET A 1 -15.20 -8.58 -31.71
N SER A 2 -16.31 -9.19 -31.27
CA SER A 2 -17.59 -8.48 -31.11
C SER A 2 -17.45 -7.36 -30.06
N GLU A 3 -18.22 -6.28 -30.20
CA GLU A 3 -18.22 -5.15 -29.24
C GLU A 3 -18.39 -5.61 -27.79
N ASN A 4 -19.19 -6.65 -27.57
CA ASN A 4 -19.39 -7.28 -26.26
C ASN A 4 -18.11 -7.89 -25.65
N GLY A 5 -17.18 -8.37 -26.48
CA GLY A 5 -15.88 -8.87 -26.03
C GLY A 5 -14.95 -7.74 -25.56
N LYS A 6 -14.93 -6.61 -26.28
CA LYS A 6 -14.15 -5.42 -25.90
C LYS A 6 -14.66 -4.82 -24.59
N LEU A 7 -15.98 -4.75 -24.42
CA LEU A 7 -16.60 -4.22 -23.21
C LEU A 7 -16.31 -5.07 -21.97
N LYS A 8 -16.27 -6.41 -22.11
CA LYS A 8 -15.88 -7.32 -21.02
C LYS A 8 -14.43 -7.11 -20.59
N ILE A 9 -13.50 -7.00 -21.56
CA ILE A 9 -12.07 -6.75 -21.26
C ILE A 9 -11.91 -5.42 -20.53
N LEU A 10 -12.56 -4.36 -21.00
CA LEU A 10 -12.48 -3.04 -20.37
C LEU A 10 -12.98 -3.07 -18.91
N ARG A 11 -14.09 -3.77 -18.65
CA ARG A 11 -14.60 -3.98 -17.28
C ARG A 11 -13.61 -4.76 -16.42
N SER A 12 -13.02 -5.82 -16.95
CA SER A 12 -12.00 -6.59 -16.23
C SER A 12 -10.75 -5.76 -15.91
N CYS A 13 -10.28 -4.91 -16.84
CA CYS A 13 -9.17 -4.00 -16.60
C CYS A 13 -9.50 -2.98 -15.50
N GLY A 14 -10.73 -2.44 -15.50
CA GLY A 14 -11.18 -1.54 -14.45
C GLY A 14 -11.18 -2.20 -13.07
N SER A 15 -11.74 -3.41 -12.96
CA SER A 15 -11.73 -4.18 -11.70
C SER A 15 -10.31 -4.53 -11.27
N LEU A 16 -9.44 -4.91 -12.20
CA LEU A 16 -8.04 -5.22 -11.92
C LEU A 16 -7.30 -4.00 -11.36
N MET A 17 -7.55 -2.81 -11.89
CA MET A 17 -6.94 -1.57 -11.39
C MET A 17 -7.31 -1.31 -9.93
N ILE A 18 -8.56 -1.54 -9.55
CA ILE A 18 -8.99 -1.41 -8.14
C ILE A 18 -8.26 -2.43 -7.27
N ILE A 19 -8.17 -3.69 -7.71
CA ILE A 19 -7.45 -4.74 -6.96
C ILE A 19 -5.97 -4.37 -6.79
N LEU A 20 -5.32 -3.88 -7.85
CA LEU A 20 -3.92 -3.45 -7.79
C LEU A 20 -3.71 -2.26 -6.84
N LEU A 21 -4.65 -1.31 -6.81
CA LEU A 21 -4.61 -0.20 -5.85
C LEU A 21 -4.73 -0.70 -4.41
N VAL A 22 -5.64 -1.64 -4.14
CA VAL A 22 -5.75 -2.24 -2.80
C VAL A 22 -4.46 -2.96 -2.42
N ILE A 23 -3.91 -3.78 -3.32
CA ILE A 23 -2.64 -4.47 -3.09
C ILE A 23 -1.53 -3.47 -2.80
N TYR A 24 -1.45 -2.37 -3.56
CA TYR A 24 -0.46 -1.32 -3.38
C TYR A 24 -0.57 -0.62 -2.01
N VAL A 25 -1.79 -0.26 -1.57
CA VAL A 25 -1.96 0.37 -0.25
C VAL A 25 -1.61 -0.61 0.87
N MET A 26 -2.05 -1.86 0.74
CA MET A 26 -1.79 -2.91 1.72
C MET A 26 -0.30 -3.32 1.74
N SER A 27 0.43 -3.23 0.63
CA SER A 27 1.85 -3.60 0.61
C SER A 27 2.75 -2.66 1.40
N PHE A 28 2.30 -1.44 1.74
CA PHE A 28 3.13 -0.47 2.48
C PHE A 28 3.57 -1.02 3.85
N GLY A 29 2.66 -1.61 4.62
CA GLY A 29 2.95 -2.13 5.97
C GLY A 29 4.01 -3.25 5.96
N PRO A 30 3.82 -4.33 5.18
CA PRO A 30 4.81 -5.39 5.04
C PRO A 30 6.17 -4.89 4.53
N VAL A 31 6.18 -3.89 3.64
CA VAL A 31 7.44 -3.30 3.15
C VAL A 31 8.18 -2.55 4.27
N LEU A 32 7.48 -1.78 5.10
CA LEU A 32 8.10 -1.13 6.27
C LEU A 32 8.68 -2.18 7.23
N VAL A 33 7.86 -3.15 7.64
CA VAL A 33 8.27 -4.22 8.55
C VAL A 33 9.45 -5.02 8.00
N PHE A 34 9.50 -5.26 6.68
CA PHE A 34 10.64 -5.94 6.05
C PHE A 34 11.93 -5.12 6.12
N LEU A 35 11.84 -3.80 5.92
CA LEU A 35 12.99 -2.90 5.89
C LEU A 35 13.47 -2.44 7.28
N GLU A 36 12.66 -2.61 8.31
CA GLU A 36 13.01 -2.26 9.68
C GLU A 36 14.20 -3.04 10.21
N ASP A 37 15.08 -2.32 10.89
CA ASP A 37 16.17 -2.87 11.67
C ASP A 37 15.69 -3.44 13.02
N GLN A 38 16.63 -3.93 13.82
CA GLN A 38 16.38 -4.48 15.17
C GLN A 38 15.77 -3.46 16.16
N TYR A 39 15.82 -2.16 15.84
CA TYR A 39 15.26 -1.09 16.66
C TYR A 39 13.88 -0.63 16.13
N GLY A 40 13.36 -1.26 15.08
CA GLY A 40 12.12 -0.85 14.43
C GLY A 40 12.25 0.43 13.62
N GLN A 41 13.46 0.80 13.20
CA GLN A 41 13.68 1.95 12.34
C GLN A 41 13.95 1.51 10.91
N VAL A 42 13.35 2.22 9.95
CA VAL A 42 13.68 2.06 8.53
C VAL A 42 14.98 2.81 8.24
N PRO A 43 16.03 2.16 7.69
CA PRO A 43 17.29 2.82 7.37
C PRO A 43 17.11 4.00 6.40
N ARG A 44 17.79 5.13 6.68
CA ARG A 44 17.69 6.38 5.91
C ARG A 44 17.82 6.22 4.40
N VAL A 45 18.60 5.23 3.95
CA VAL A 45 18.82 4.93 2.53
C VAL A 45 17.53 4.60 1.77
N TYR A 46 16.48 4.12 2.47
CA TYR A 46 15.20 3.75 1.87
C TYR A 46 14.14 4.85 1.94
N HIS A 47 14.31 5.88 2.77
CA HIS A 47 13.29 6.91 3.03
C HIS A 47 12.84 7.60 1.74
N ALA A 48 13.78 8.13 0.96
CA ALA A 48 13.44 8.85 -0.28
C ALA A 48 12.68 7.98 -1.29
N ARG A 49 12.98 6.67 -1.36
CA ARG A 49 12.29 5.75 -2.27
C ARG A 49 10.90 5.39 -1.76
N LEU A 50 10.77 5.16 -0.46
CA LEU A 50 9.48 4.88 0.17
C LEU A 50 8.57 6.10 0.07
N GLU A 51 9.08 7.28 0.34
CA GLU A 51 8.35 8.54 0.23
C GLU A 51 7.86 8.77 -1.19
N MET A 52 8.72 8.58 -2.20
CA MET A 52 8.32 8.74 -3.60
C MET A 52 7.29 7.69 -4.05
N PHE A 53 7.52 6.42 -3.72
CA PHE A 53 6.66 5.33 -4.19
C PHE A 53 5.32 5.27 -3.44
N TYR A 54 5.31 5.58 -2.14
CA TYR A 54 4.14 5.54 -1.27
C TYR A 54 3.60 6.94 -0.91
N ALA A 55 3.98 7.99 -1.64
CA ALA A 55 3.50 9.37 -1.40
C ALA A 55 1.97 9.47 -1.24
N PRO A 56 1.14 8.79 -2.06
CA PRO A 56 -0.31 8.83 -1.87
C PRO A 56 -0.76 8.22 -0.54
N VAL A 57 -0.12 7.13 -0.10
CA VAL A 57 -0.46 6.46 1.17
C VAL A 57 -0.05 7.35 2.34
N ILE A 58 1.19 7.83 2.34
CA ILE A 58 1.73 8.74 3.36
C ILE A 58 0.86 10.00 3.46
N GLY A 59 0.57 10.64 2.32
CA GLY A 59 -0.28 11.83 2.30
C GLY A 59 -1.72 11.57 2.77
N THR A 60 -2.22 10.33 2.68
CA THR A 60 -3.53 9.96 3.23
C THR A 60 -3.47 9.73 4.74
N LEU A 61 -2.39 9.14 5.24
CA LEU A 61 -2.14 8.98 6.68
C LEU A 61 -2.06 10.34 7.38
N ASP A 62 -1.38 11.31 6.76
CA ASP A 62 -1.21 12.65 7.32
C ASP A 62 -2.51 13.48 7.35
N ARG A 63 -3.50 13.12 6.52
CA ARG A 63 -4.75 13.89 6.35
C ARG A 63 -5.97 13.26 6.99
N SER A 64 -5.86 12.02 7.48
CA SER A 64 -6.99 11.26 8.00
C SER A 64 -6.60 10.47 9.24
N ASP A 65 -7.00 10.97 10.41
CA ASP A 65 -6.76 10.31 11.70
C ASP A 65 -7.36 8.89 11.75
N LEU A 66 -8.52 8.70 11.11
CA LEU A 66 -9.17 7.39 11.04
C LEU A 66 -8.30 6.42 10.25
N PHE A 67 -7.80 6.84 9.08
CA PHE A 67 -6.95 6.01 8.25
C PHE A 67 -5.61 5.73 8.94
N ALA A 68 -5.03 6.74 9.59
CA ALA A 68 -3.82 6.57 10.39
C ALA A 68 -4.00 5.51 11.47
N ARG A 69 -5.09 5.57 12.26
CA ARG A 69 -5.38 4.57 13.31
C ARG A 69 -5.49 3.16 12.75
N PHE A 70 -6.33 2.96 11.73
CA PHE A 70 -6.50 1.64 11.11
C PHE A 70 -5.18 1.11 10.53
N TYR A 71 -4.39 2.00 9.92
CA TYR A 71 -3.11 1.62 9.36
C TYR A 71 -2.09 1.25 10.43
N THR A 72 -2.04 1.97 11.56
CA THR A 72 -1.20 1.61 12.70
C THR A 72 -1.57 0.23 13.24
N GLU A 73 -2.87 -0.05 13.44
CA GLU A 73 -3.33 -1.37 13.88
C GLU A 73 -2.92 -2.49 12.90
N TYR A 74 -3.09 -2.24 11.60
CA TYR A 74 -2.67 -3.15 10.54
C TYR A 74 -1.16 -3.42 10.57
N TYR A 75 -0.36 -2.37 10.68
CA TYR A 75 1.10 -2.45 10.73
C TYR A 75 1.57 -3.24 11.96
N GLU A 76 1.02 -2.98 13.15
CA GLU A 76 1.36 -3.72 14.36
C GLU A 76 1.04 -5.21 14.22
N LEU A 77 -0.12 -5.56 13.64
CA LEU A 77 -0.49 -6.95 13.37
C LEU A 77 0.53 -7.69 12.49
N ILE A 78 1.14 -7.00 11.52
CA ILE A 78 2.19 -7.58 10.68
C ILE A 78 3.48 -7.71 11.45
N ARG A 79 3.86 -6.67 12.19
CA ARG A 79 5.10 -6.61 12.96
C ARG A 79 5.16 -7.71 14.02
N PHE A 80 4.06 -8.00 14.71
CA PHE A 80 3.96 -9.11 15.67
C PHE A 80 4.17 -10.50 15.06
N ARG A 81 4.02 -10.66 13.74
CA ARG A 81 4.20 -11.94 13.04
C ARG A 81 5.60 -12.14 12.47
N LYS A 82 6.48 -11.14 12.53
CA LYS A 82 7.88 -11.22 12.10
C LYS A 82 8.75 -11.74 13.24
#